data_AF-A0A5C7JXV1-F1
#
_entry.id   AF-A0A5C7JXV1-F1
#
_cell.length_a   1.000
_cell.length_b   1.000
_cell.length_c   1.000
_cell.angle_alpha   90.00
_cell.angle_beta   90.00
_cell.angle_gamma   90.00
#
_symmetry.space_group_name_H-M   'P 1'
#
loop_
_entity.id
_entity.type
_entity.pdbx_description
1 polymer ?
#
loop_
_entity_poly.entity_id
_entity_poly.type
_entity_poly.pdbx_seq_one_letter_code
_entity_poly.pdbx_strand_id
1 'polypeptide(L)'
;MKYEGLELLDDVSINETFNGKVINRYSNKNKYNPLFVKIALDIMSEGHSLNVLAHKLGVARKTISEWQAKYPEFNEAIELGKESSEAFWENYAYRNKDQKDIQKLLLMNKCSFSEKSEHTIQSDHLKYLLATKNHINSFEKEIKEKFKDE
;
A
#
# COMPACT_ATOMS: atom_id res chain seq x y z
N MET A 1 26.95 5.50 -35.62
CA MET A 1 27.47 4.17 -35.24
C MET A 1 26.36 3.18 -35.54
N LYS A 2 26.49 2.43 -36.64
CA LYS A 2 25.52 1.41 -37.07
C LYS A 2 25.88 0.12 -36.34
N TYR A 3 24.93 -0.47 -35.61
CA TYR A 3 25.10 -1.81 -35.06
C TYR A 3 24.59 -2.81 -36.10
N GLU A 4 25.50 -3.28 -36.93
CA GLU A 4 25.34 -4.48 -37.74
C GLU A 4 25.85 -5.66 -36.90
N GLY A 5 25.06 -6.73 -36.76
CA GLY A 5 25.53 -8.03 -36.27
C GLY A 5 25.35 -8.34 -34.78
N LEU A 6 24.11 -8.35 -34.29
CA LEU A 6 23.77 -9.25 -33.19
C LEU A 6 22.82 -10.31 -33.74
N GLU A 7 23.40 -11.44 -34.15
CA GLU A 7 22.66 -12.64 -34.54
C GLU A 7 21.68 -12.99 -33.42
N LEU A 8 20.42 -13.17 -33.81
CA LEU A 8 19.36 -13.73 -33.00
C LEU A 8 19.79 -15.13 -32.57
N LEU A 9 20.25 -15.28 -31.33
CA LEU A 9 20.33 -16.58 -30.69
C LEU A 9 18.90 -16.98 -30.31
N ASP A 10 18.33 -17.80 -31.19
CA ASP A 10 17.09 -18.53 -31.02
C ASP A 10 17.06 -19.31 -29.68
N ASP A 11 15.88 -19.30 -29.04
CA ASP A 11 15.30 -20.41 -28.27
C ASP A 11 16.01 -20.96 -27.02
N VAL A 12 16.44 -20.11 -26.10
CA VAL A 12 16.66 -20.56 -24.70
C VAL A 12 15.34 -20.46 -23.91
N SER A 13 14.46 -21.46 -24.08
CA SER A 13 13.34 -21.71 -23.17
C SER A 13 13.89 -22.13 -21.80
N ILE A 14 14.11 -21.15 -20.93
CA ILE A 14 14.51 -21.36 -19.55
C ILE A 14 13.29 -21.84 -18.73
N ASN A 15 13.06 -23.15 -18.74
CA ASN A 15 12.03 -23.83 -17.98
C ASN A 15 12.37 -23.81 -16.49
N GLU A 16 11.63 -23.04 -15.69
CA GLU A 16 11.61 -23.23 -14.23
C GLU A 16 10.46 -24.18 -13.87
N THR A 17 10.68 -25.03 -12.88
CA THR A 17 9.66 -25.96 -12.38
C THR A 17 9.10 -25.45 -11.05
N PHE A 18 7.78 -25.26 -10.97
CA PHE A 18 7.07 -25.03 -9.70
C PHE A 18 6.17 -26.24 -9.43
N ASN A 19 6.36 -26.93 -8.29
CA ASN A 19 5.67 -28.18 -7.95
C ASN A 19 5.67 -29.24 -9.08
N GLY A 20 6.82 -29.45 -9.73
CA GLY A 20 6.98 -30.48 -10.76
C GLY A 20 6.33 -30.19 -12.12
N LYS A 21 5.76 -29.00 -12.33
CA LYS A 21 5.25 -28.56 -13.63
C LYS A 21 6.19 -27.55 -14.30
N VAL A 22 6.54 -27.82 -15.56
CA VAL A 22 7.32 -26.92 -16.42
C VAL A 22 6.47 -25.69 -16.75
N ILE A 23 6.95 -24.50 -16.38
CA ILE A 23 6.35 -23.23 -16.80
C ILE A 23 7.22 -22.58 -17.90
N ASN A 24 6.71 -22.52 -19.14
CA ASN A 24 7.39 -21.84 -20.25
C ASN A 24 7.32 -20.33 -20.05
N ARG A 25 8.49 -19.67 -20.03
CA ARG A 25 8.59 -18.24 -19.70
C ARG A 25 8.21 -17.27 -20.83
N TYR A 26 7.91 -17.65 -22.07
CA TYR A 26 7.70 -16.61 -23.08
C TYR A 26 6.64 -16.83 -24.17
N SER A 27 6.18 -18.04 -24.51
CA SER A 27 5.40 -18.18 -25.76
C SER A 27 3.86 -18.13 -25.65
N ASN A 28 3.24 -18.17 -24.46
CA ASN A 28 1.76 -18.23 -24.36
C ASN A 28 1.15 -17.58 -23.09
N LYS A 29 1.80 -16.55 -22.55
CA LYS A 29 1.61 -16.09 -21.16
C LYS A 29 0.42 -15.16 -20.86
N ASN A 30 -0.28 -14.65 -21.86
CA ASN A 30 -1.36 -13.67 -21.62
C ASN A 30 -2.76 -14.29 -21.55
N LYS A 31 -2.90 -15.61 -21.69
CA LYS A 31 -4.21 -16.26 -21.60
C LYS A 31 -4.53 -16.61 -20.15
N TYR A 32 -5.67 -16.10 -19.67
CA TYR A 32 -6.19 -16.43 -18.35
C TYR A 32 -6.50 -17.92 -18.24
N ASN A 33 -6.20 -18.49 -17.07
CA ASN A 33 -6.53 -19.86 -16.69
C ASN A 33 -7.24 -19.80 -15.32
N PRO A 34 -8.43 -20.41 -15.15
CA PRO A 34 -9.11 -20.46 -13.86
C PRO A 34 -8.27 -21.06 -12.72
N LEU A 35 -7.27 -21.90 -13.03
CA LEU A 35 -6.31 -22.41 -12.02
C LEU A 35 -5.50 -21.28 -11.36
N PHE A 36 -5.39 -20.11 -11.99
CA PHE A 36 -4.71 -18.95 -11.43
C PHE A 36 -5.42 -18.40 -10.19
N VAL A 37 -6.73 -18.62 -10.03
CA VAL A 37 -7.49 -18.27 -8.81
C VAL A 37 -6.87 -18.97 -7.60
N LYS A 38 -6.70 -20.30 -7.69
CA LYS A 38 -6.09 -21.10 -6.62
C LYS A 38 -4.63 -20.71 -6.39
N ILE A 39 -3.85 -20.57 -7.46
CA ILE A 39 -2.43 -20.20 -7.37
C ILE A 39 -2.27 -18.82 -6.71
N ALA A 40 -3.16 -17.87 -7.01
CA ALA A 40 -3.15 -16.55 -6.39
C ALA A 40 -3.39 -16.62 -4.88
N LEU A 41 -4.41 -17.38 -4.45
CA LEU A 41 -4.68 -17.58 -3.02
C LEU A 41 -3.51 -18.25 -2.30
N ASP A 42 -2.99 -19.35 -2.85
CA ASP A 42 -1.88 -20.09 -2.25
C ASP A 42 -0.66 -19.16 -2.06
N ILE A 43 -0.24 -18.45 -3.11
CA ILE A 43 0.92 -17.55 -3.06
C ILE A 43 0.69 -16.38 -2.11
N MET A 44 -0.47 -15.72 -2.17
CA MET A 44 -0.71 -14.51 -1.36
C MET A 44 -0.94 -14.84 0.12
N SER A 45 -1.47 -16.03 0.43
CA SER A 45 -1.60 -16.52 1.81
C SER A 45 -0.24 -16.67 2.54
N GLU A 46 0.85 -16.82 1.78
CA GLU A 46 2.22 -16.83 2.30
C GLU A 46 2.81 -15.42 2.51
N GLY A 47 1.99 -14.37 2.42
CA GLY A 47 2.42 -12.98 2.60
C GLY A 47 3.03 -12.34 1.35
N HIS A 48 2.94 -12.99 0.19
CA HIS A 48 3.51 -12.48 -1.05
C HIS A 48 2.67 -11.37 -1.68
N SER A 49 3.36 -10.38 -2.27
CA SER A 49 2.72 -9.28 -2.97
C SER A 49 2.21 -9.67 -4.36
N LEU A 50 1.30 -8.85 -4.91
CA LEU A 50 0.82 -8.96 -6.29
C LEU A 50 1.95 -8.97 -7.34
N ASN A 51 3.05 -8.26 -7.08
CA ASN A 51 4.23 -8.26 -7.96
C ASN A 51 4.91 -9.63 -8.01
N VAL A 52 4.99 -10.31 -6.86
CA VAL A 52 5.56 -11.67 -6.76
C VAL A 52 4.64 -12.66 -7.45
N LEU A 53 3.32 -12.52 -7.30
CA LEU A 53 2.35 -13.32 -8.03
C LEU A 53 2.51 -13.15 -9.55
N ALA A 54 2.59 -11.90 -10.03
CA ALA A 54 2.80 -11.62 -11.46
C ALA A 54 4.10 -12.26 -11.97
N HIS A 55 5.19 -12.16 -11.20
CA HIS A 55 6.45 -12.80 -11.53
C HIS A 55 6.34 -14.33 -11.58
N LYS A 56 5.69 -14.97 -10.59
CA LYS A 56 5.49 -16.42 -10.54
C LYS A 56 4.59 -16.95 -11.66
N LEU A 57 3.55 -16.19 -12.03
CA LEU A 57 2.72 -16.49 -13.20
C LEU A 57 3.42 -16.11 -14.51
N GLY A 58 4.55 -15.40 -14.43
CA GLY A 58 5.33 -14.99 -15.57
C GLY A 58 4.65 -13.93 -16.43
N VAL A 59 3.75 -13.14 -15.88
CA VAL A 59 2.99 -12.10 -16.58
C VAL A 59 3.37 -10.71 -16.07
N ALA A 60 3.06 -9.69 -16.85
CA ALA A 60 3.17 -8.32 -16.38
C ALA A 60 2.08 -8.02 -15.32
N ARG A 61 2.36 -7.12 -14.39
CA ARG A 61 1.35 -6.65 -13.41
C ARG A 61 0.09 -6.11 -14.11
N LYS A 62 0.26 -5.46 -15.26
CA LYS A 62 -0.86 -4.98 -16.08
C LYS A 62 -1.80 -6.11 -16.48
N THR A 63 -1.26 -7.27 -16.87
CA THR A 63 -2.06 -8.45 -17.22
C THR A 63 -2.90 -8.94 -16.04
N ILE A 64 -2.35 -8.92 -14.82
CA ILE A 64 -3.10 -9.25 -13.60
C ILE A 64 -4.27 -8.27 -13.42
N SER A 65 -4.03 -6.96 -13.55
CA SER A 65 -5.10 -5.95 -13.46
C SER A 65 -6.16 -6.11 -14.54
N GLU A 66 -5.77 -6.47 -15.77
CA GLU A 66 -6.71 -6.78 -16.85
C GLU A 66 -7.54 -8.04 -16.54
N TRP A 67 -6.96 -9.05 -15.91
CA TRP A 67 -7.69 -10.24 -15.47
C TRP A 67 -8.63 -9.95 -14.32
N GLN A 68 -8.24 -9.15 -13.33
CA GLN A 68 -9.14 -8.71 -12.25
C GLN A 68 -10.38 -7.98 -12.79
N ALA A 69 -10.22 -7.15 -13.83
CA ALA A 69 -11.34 -6.45 -14.45
C ALA A 69 -12.27 -7.36 -15.26
N LYS A 70 -11.74 -8.45 -15.83
CA LYS A 70 -12.48 -9.36 -16.74
C LYS A 70 -13.07 -10.58 -16.03
N TYR A 71 -12.46 -11.04 -14.95
CA TYR A 71 -12.76 -12.29 -14.26
C TYR A 71 -13.04 -12.01 -12.78
N PRO A 72 -14.31 -11.82 -12.39
CA PRO A 72 -14.70 -11.50 -11.01
C PRO A 72 -14.18 -12.50 -9.99
N GLU A 73 -14.16 -13.79 -10.32
CA GLU A 73 -13.66 -14.85 -9.44
C GLU A 73 -12.16 -14.73 -9.14
N PHE A 74 -11.39 -14.24 -10.13
CA PHE A 74 -9.98 -13.95 -9.93
C PHE A 74 -9.80 -12.71 -9.09
N ASN A 75 -10.63 -11.67 -9.29
CA ASN A 75 -10.58 -10.48 -8.46
C ASN A 75 -10.89 -10.79 -6.99
N GLU A 76 -11.94 -11.56 -6.73
CA GLU A 76 -12.31 -12.01 -5.38
C GLU A 76 -11.15 -12.76 -4.72
N ALA A 77 -10.49 -13.67 -5.44
CA ALA A 77 -9.32 -14.38 -4.94
C ALA A 77 -8.12 -13.46 -4.66
N ILE A 78 -7.92 -12.39 -5.44
CA ILE A 78 -6.86 -11.41 -5.17
C ILE A 78 -7.19 -10.60 -3.91
N GLU A 79 -8.43 -10.15 -3.73
CA GLU A 79 -8.83 -9.41 -2.52
C GLU A 79 -8.70 -10.29 -1.27
N LEU A 80 -9.22 -11.52 -1.30
CA LEU A 80 -9.05 -12.48 -0.21
C LEU A 80 -7.57 -12.82 0.05
N GLY A 81 -6.78 -12.90 -1.02
CA GLY A 81 -5.33 -13.09 -0.94
C GLY A 81 -4.61 -11.93 -0.25
N LYS A 82 -5.04 -10.68 -0.48
CA LYS A 82 -4.48 -9.50 0.21
C LYS A 82 -4.79 -9.55 1.70
N GLU A 83 -6.03 -9.82 2.08
CA GLU A 83 -6.44 -9.98 3.49
C GLU A 83 -5.62 -11.09 4.17
N SER A 84 -5.43 -12.22 3.48
CA SER A 84 -4.59 -13.32 3.97
C SER A 84 -3.13 -12.92 4.13
N SER A 85 -2.61 -12.14 3.17
CA SER A 85 -1.25 -11.60 3.24
C SER A 85 -1.08 -10.63 4.40
N GLU A 86 -2.06 -9.76 4.67
CA GLU A 86 -2.03 -8.84 5.80
C GLU A 86 -2.04 -9.60 7.12
N ALA A 87 -2.94 -10.59 7.27
CA ALA A 87 -3.00 -11.46 8.44
C ALA A 87 -1.68 -12.23 8.65
N PHE A 88 -1.01 -12.67 7.58
CA PHE A 88 0.30 -13.29 7.67
C PHE A 88 1.34 -12.34 8.28
N TRP A 89 1.41 -11.09 7.78
CA TRP A 89 2.38 -10.11 8.27
C TRP A 89 2.08 -9.62 9.69
N GLU A 90 0.81 -9.49 10.07
CA GLU A 90 0.42 -9.21 11.44
C GLU A 90 0.85 -10.32 12.39
N ASN A 91 0.60 -11.58 12.01
CA ASN A 91 1.06 -12.73 12.79
C ASN A 91 2.58 -12.81 12.88
N TYR A 92 3.29 -12.50 11.79
CA TYR A 92 4.75 -12.44 11.79
C TYR A 92 5.26 -11.36 12.73
N ALA A 93 4.68 -10.15 12.69
CA ALA A 93 5.03 -9.06 13.59
C ALA A 93 4.77 -9.42 15.05
N TYR A 94 3.61 -10.03 15.35
CA TYR A 94 3.28 -10.50 16.68
C TYR A 94 4.28 -11.53 17.23
N ARG A 95 4.82 -12.41 16.39
CA ARG A 95 5.81 -13.42 16.82
C ARG A 95 7.20 -12.83 17.04
N ASN A 96 7.58 -11.80 16.29
CA ASN A 96 8.94 -11.26 16.27
C ASN A 96 9.09 -9.96 17.07
N LYS A 97 8.42 -9.84 18.24
CA LYS A 97 8.27 -8.62 19.09
C LYS A 97 9.54 -7.83 19.36
N ASP A 98 10.68 -8.48 19.28
CA ASP A 98 11.99 -7.89 19.54
C ASP A 98 12.43 -6.93 18.41
N GLN A 99 11.95 -7.12 17.19
CA GLN A 99 12.32 -6.33 16.00
C GLN A 99 11.32 -5.22 15.69
N LYS A 100 11.14 -4.27 16.62
CA LYS A 100 10.12 -3.21 16.54
C LYS A 100 10.19 -2.37 15.26
N ASP A 101 11.39 -2.04 14.78
CA ASP A 101 11.56 -1.21 13.58
C ASP A 101 11.11 -1.93 12.30
N ILE A 102 11.46 -3.22 12.19
CA ILE A 102 11.06 -4.07 11.06
C ILE A 102 9.54 -4.27 11.08
N GLN A 103 8.95 -4.49 12.25
CA GLN A 103 7.50 -4.59 12.38
C GLN A 103 6.78 -3.32 11.97
N LYS A 104 7.23 -2.17 12.49
CA LYS A 104 6.65 -0.88 12.14
C LYS A 104 6.70 -0.67 10.62
N LEU A 105 7.85 -0.91 9.99
CA LEU A 105 8.00 -0.80 8.54
C LEU A 105 7.06 -1.75 7.78
N LEU A 106 6.94 -3.01 8.22
CA LEU A 106 6.09 -4.01 7.57
C LEU A 106 4.61 -3.66 7.72
N LEU A 107 4.14 -3.34 8.93
CA LEU A 107 2.74 -3.02 9.21
C LEU A 107 2.29 -1.74 8.48
N MET A 108 3.13 -0.70 8.44
CA MET A 108 2.82 0.52 7.70
C MET A 108 2.70 0.27 6.19
N ASN A 109 3.62 -0.53 5.62
CA ASN A 109 3.68 -0.74 4.17
C ASN A 109 2.76 -1.85 3.64
N LYS A 110 2.46 -2.86 4.46
CA LYS A 110 1.69 -4.05 4.06
C LYS A 110 0.27 -4.03 4.58
N CYS A 111 0.04 -3.58 5.81
CA CYS A 111 -1.27 -3.58 6.46
C CYS A 111 -1.91 -2.18 6.47
N SER A 112 -1.29 -1.19 5.82
CA SER A 112 -1.77 0.20 5.78
C SER A 112 -1.93 0.84 7.18
N PHE A 113 -1.15 0.40 8.17
CA PHE A 113 -1.19 0.99 9.51
C PHE A 113 -0.60 2.40 9.48
N SER A 114 -1.22 3.32 10.21
CA SER A 114 -0.74 4.70 10.34
C SER A 114 -0.48 5.04 11.81
N GLU A 115 0.54 5.87 12.03
CA GLU A 115 0.80 6.42 13.35
C GLU A 115 -0.17 7.56 13.61
N LYS A 116 -0.81 7.55 14.78
CA LYS A 116 -1.56 8.71 15.26
C LYS A 116 -0.58 9.66 15.92
N SER A 117 -0.45 10.87 15.39
CA SER A 117 0.24 11.97 16.06
C SER A 117 -0.77 13.05 16.45
N GLU A 118 -0.85 13.35 17.75
CA GLU A 118 -1.58 14.50 18.25
C GLU A 118 -0.61 15.67 18.35
N HIS A 119 -0.85 16.74 17.60
CA HIS A 119 -0.08 17.97 17.71
C HIS A 119 -0.85 18.96 18.56
N THR A 120 -0.36 19.24 19.77
CA THR A 120 -0.86 20.36 20.56
C THR A 120 -0.41 21.66 19.89
N ILE A 121 -1.29 22.27 19.11
CA ILE A 121 -1.03 23.58 18.50
C ILE A 121 -1.08 24.63 19.62
N GLN A 122 0.07 24.94 20.20
CA GLN A 122 0.22 26.17 20.96
C GLN A 122 0.34 27.33 19.97
N SER A 123 -0.80 27.81 19.47
CA SER A 123 -0.80 29.00 18.64
C SER A 123 -0.61 30.22 19.55
N ASP A 124 0.62 30.69 19.66
CA ASP A 124 0.92 31.96 20.32
C ASP A 124 0.12 33.11 19.69
N HIS A 125 -0.20 32.99 18.40
CA HIS A 125 -1.11 33.93 17.71
C HIS A 125 -2.52 33.95 18.33
N LEU A 126 -3.07 32.80 18.75
CA LEU A 126 -4.36 32.77 19.46
C LEU A 126 -4.26 33.45 20.83
N LYS A 127 -3.12 33.36 21.51
CA LYS A 127 -2.88 34.08 22.78
C LYS A 127 -2.84 35.59 22.56
N TYR A 128 -2.17 36.06 21.50
CA TYR A 128 -2.14 37.49 21.14
C TYR A 128 -3.53 38.02 20.76
N LEU A 129 -4.32 37.26 19.99
CA LEU A 129 -5.69 37.64 19.62
C LEU A 129 -6.63 37.68 20.84
N LEU A 130 -6.45 36.78 21.81
CA LEU A 130 -7.21 36.82 23.05
C LEU A 130 -6.85 38.05 23.88
N ALA A 131 -5.55 38.37 23.97
CA ALA A 131 -5.06 39.52 24.72
C ALA A 131 -5.59 40.83 24.12
N THR A 132 -5.52 41.01 22.80
CA THR A 132 -6.04 42.22 22.13
C THR A 132 -7.55 42.34 22.28
N LYS A 133 -8.30 41.24 22.18
CA LYS A 133 -9.75 41.24 22.42
C LYS A 133 -10.10 41.68 23.84
N ASN A 134 -9.35 41.22 24.84
CA ASN A 134 -9.55 41.62 26.23
C ASN A 134 -9.26 43.11 26.46
N HIS A 135 -8.21 43.65 25.84
CA HIS A 135 -7.92 45.07 25.88
C HIS A 135 -9.05 45.91 25.27
N ILE A 136 -9.56 45.52 24.10
CA ILE A 136 -10.67 46.21 23.42
C ILE A 136 -11.92 46.23 24.32
N ASN A 137 -12.28 45.09 24.91
CA ASN A 137 -13.45 45.01 25.80
C ASN A 137 -13.30 45.90 27.05
N SER A 138 -12.08 46.01 27.60
CA SER A 138 -11.80 46.91 28.72
C SER A 138 -11.99 48.38 28.32
N PHE A 139 -11.47 48.77 27.16
CA PHE A 139 -11.65 50.12 26.62
C PHE A 139 -13.13 50.45 26.35
N GLU A 140 -13.88 49.52 25.77
CA GLU A 140 -15.33 49.72 25.55
C GLU A 140 -16.10 49.91 26.86
N LYS A 141 -15.69 49.21 27.92
CA LYS A 141 -16.29 49.36 29.25
C LYS A 141 -15.98 50.73 29.86
N GLU A 142 -14.74 51.19 29.76
CA GLU A 142 -14.35 52.53 30.25
C GLU A 142 -15.07 53.66 29.51
N ILE A 143 -15.24 53.55 28.19
CA ILE A 143 -16.03 54.50 27.40
C ILE A 143 -17.48 54.51 27.89
N LYS A 144 -18.11 53.34 28.03
CA LYS A 144 -19.49 53.22 28.51
C LYS A 144 -19.68 53.76 29.92
N GLU A 145 -18.67 53.71 30.78
CA GLU A 145 -18.71 54.28 32.13
C GLU A 145 -18.54 55.80 32.11
N LYS A 146 -17.67 56.35 31.25
CA LYS A 146 -17.47 57.81 31.12
C LYS A 146 -18.65 58.55 30.51
N PHE A 147 -19.40 57.91 29.62
CA PHE A 147 -20.56 58.52 28.94
C PHE A 147 -21.89 58.02 29.50
N LYS A 148 -21.92 57.52 30.75
CA LYS A 148 -23.12 57.01 31.42
C LYS A 148 -23.88 58.08 32.21
N ASP A 149 -23.24 59.22 32.46
CA ASP A 149 -23.74 60.32 33.29
C ASP A 149 -24.08 61.60 32.45
N GLU A 150 -24.09 61.49 31.12
CA GLU A 150 -24.71 62.47 30.19
C GLU A 150 -26.12 62.01 29.77
#